data_AF-A0A2D5G6M1-F1
#
_entry.id   AF-A0A2D5G6M1-F1
#
_cell.length_a   1.000
_cell.length_b   1.000
_cell.length_c   1.000
_cell.angle_alpha   90.00
_cell.angle_beta   90.00
_cell.angle_gamma   90.00
#
_symmetry.space_group_name_H-M   'P 1'
#
loop_
_entity.id
_entity.type
_entity.pdbx_description
1 polymer ?
#
loop_
_entity_poly.entity_id
_entity_poly.type
_entity_poly.pdbx_seq_one_letter_code
_entity_poly.pdbx_strand_id
1 'polypeptide(L)'
;MKIFKFTLYLLFFLFLISSKSYSQEPYVITSESLEIIPNKYLSFLEGFDETVSFETLENAEWSEKRLNVQSMVDGYWVRFAVKNNLQTGKIGLSHNFNYEKKIFIKNLLGIDEFSYWKLEFNKHRGKDHIGGAYQLKIPTNELTFIYDFFRNNPADRFNSKDNYHRMMIGTW
;
A
#
# COMPACT_ATOMS: atom_id res chain seq x y z
N MET A 1 41.96 -18.34 17.47
CA MET A 1 40.59 -18.93 17.48
C MET A 1 39.52 -18.12 18.22
N LYS A 2 39.81 -17.36 19.30
CA LYS A 2 38.77 -16.60 20.03
C LYS A 2 38.18 -15.41 19.25
N ILE A 3 39.01 -14.68 18.50
CA ILE A 3 38.61 -13.51 17.71
C ILE A 3 37.65 -13.90 16.56
N PHE A 4 37.88 -15.06 15.95
CA PHE A 4 37.04 -15.59 14.85
C PHE A 4 35.65 -16.02 15.34
N LYS A 5 35.55 -16.54 16.58
CA LYS A 5 34.27 -16.84 17.21
C LYS A 5 33.49 -15.56 17.51
N PHE A 6 34.16 -14.52 18.03
CA PHE A 6 33.52 -13.24 18.36
C PHE A 6 32.95 -12.52 17.12
N THR A 7 33.68 -12.51 16.00
CA THR A 7 33.21 -11.95 14.73
C THR A 7 32.01 -12.72 14.18
N LEU A 8 32.00 -14.05 14.31
CA LEU A 8 30.86 -14.88 13.90
C LEU A 8 29.61 -14.61 14.76
N TYR A 9 29.77 -14.46 16.08
CA TYR A 9 28.65 -14.08 16.97
C TYR A 9 28.12 -12.68 16.68
N LEU A 10 28.99 -11.72 16.34
CA LEU A 10 28.59 -10.36 15.99
C LEU A 10 27.81 -10.31 14.67
N LEU A 11 28.25 -11.05 13.64
CA LEU A 11 27.52 -11.21 12.38
C LEU A 11 26.15 -11.86 12.59
N PHE A 12 26.08 -12.88 13.45
CA PHE A 12 24.81 -13.53 13.80
C PHE A 12 23.87 -12.59 14.57
N PHE A 13 24.41 -11.75 15.46
CA PHE A 13 23.64 -10.75 16.21
C PHE A 13 23.11 -9.62 15.31
N LEU A 14 23.90 -9.15 14.34
CA LEU A 14 23.46 -8.18 13.34
C LEU A 14 22.36 -8.74 12.43
N PHE A 15 22.42 -10.03 12.10
CA PHE A 15 21.37 -10.72 11.34
C PHE A 15 20.05 -10.81 12.12
N LEU A 16 20.12 -10.99 13.45
CA LEU A 16 18.95 -11.05 14.33
C LEU A 16 18.27 -9.69 14.56
N ILE A 17 19.00 -8.58 14.42
CA ILE A 17 18.45 -7.22 14.53
C ILE A 17 17.78 -6.76 13.22
N SER A 18 18.05 -7.43 12.11
CA SER A 18 17.60 -7.01 10.78
C SER A 18 16.13 -7.32 10.45
N SER A 19 15.40 -8.06 11.29
CA SER A 19 13.98 -8.35 11.04
C SER A 19 13.09 -7.52 11.95
N LYS A 20 12.95 -6.22 11.68
CA LYS A 20 11.77 -5.48 12.16
C LYS A 20 10.56 -6.03 11.41
N SER A 21 9.95 -7.10 11.92
CA SER A 21 8.61 -7.50 11.50
C SER A 21 7.65 -6.43 11.99
N TYR A 22 7.34 -5.48 11.12
CA TYR A 22 6.27 -4.52 11.35
C TYR A 22 4.95 -5.29 11.28
N SER A 23 4.44 -5.71 12.45
CA SER A 23 3.15 -6.36 12.57
C SER A 23 2.04 -5.32 12.46
N GLN A 24 1.71 -4.91 11.25
CA GLN A 24 0.52 -4.11 10.97
C GLN A 24 -0.73 -4.98 11.20
N GLU A 25 -1.63 -4.55 12.08
CA GLU A 25 -2.93 -5.22 12.23
C GLU A 25 -3.66 -5.18 10.88
N PRO A 26 -4.17 -6.31 10.35
CA PRO A 26 -4.86 -6.30 9.08
C PRO A 26 -6.28 -5.73 9.22
N TYR A 27 -6.70 -4.95 8.22
CA TYR A 27 -8.11 -4.63 8.04
C TYR A 27 -8.85 -5.88 7.53
N VAL A 28 -9.94 -6.27 8.20
CA VAL A 28 -10.70 -7.47 7.83
C VAL A 28 -11.92 -7.07 7.01
N ILE A 29 -11.98 -7.52 5.75
CA ILE A 29 -13.16 -7.33 4.89
C ILE A 29 -14.22 -8.34 5.30
N THR A 30 -15.34 -7.87 5.84
CA THR A 30 -16.47 -8.71 6.26
C THR A 30 -17.77 -8.40 5.52
N SER A 31 -17.82 -7.30 4.77
CA SER A 31 -18.99 -6.84 4.02
C SER A 31 -18.70 -6.85 2.53
N GLU A 32 -19.71 -7.17 1.73
CA GLU A 32 -19.63 -7.01 0.27
C GLU A 32 -19.68 -5.54 -0.14
N SER A 33 -20.26 -4.67 0.70
CA SER A 33 -20.34 -3.24 0.41
C SER A 33 -18.96 -2.57 0.55
N LEU A 34 -18.76 -1.46 -0.17
CA LEU A 34 -17.57 -0.63 0.01
C LEU A 34 -17.57 0.00 1.41
N GLU A 35 -16.55 -0.31 2.20
CA GLU A 35 -16.32 0.26 3.52
C GLU A 35 -15.03 1.08 3.55
N ILE A 36 -15.05 2.21 4.26
CA ILE A 36 -13.85 3.04 4.42
C ILE A 36 -12.82 2.29 5.25
N ILE A 37 -11.58 2.20 4.75
CA ILE A 37 -10.45 1.69 5.52
C ILE A 37 -10.02 2.76 6.55
N PRO A 38 -10.11 2.49 7.86
CA PRO A 38 -9.68 3.47 8.86
C PRO A 38 -8.16 3.75 8.81
N ASN A 39 -7.75 5.01 9.01
CA ASN A 39 -6.35 5.42 8.94
C ASN A 39 -5.42 4.66 9.91
N LYS A 40 -5.92 4.12 11.01
CA LYS A 40 -5.14 3.28 11.95
C LYS A 40 -4.58 2.00 11.30
N TYR A 41 -5.15 1.58 10.17
CA TYR A 41 -4.67 0.45 9.38
C TYR A 41 -3.68 0.85 8.29
N LEU A 42 -3.33 2.13 8.17
CA LEU A 42 -2.47 2.64 7.10
C LEU A 42 -1.08 2.98 7.65
N SER A 43 -0.07 2.75 6.84
CA SER A 43 1.30 3.25 7.06
C SER A 43 1.77 4.01 5.83
N PHE A 44 2.70 4.93 6.02
CA PHE A 44 3.08 5.91 5.02
C PHE A 44 4.59 5.88 4.77
N LEU A 45 4.97 6.06 3.51
CA LEU A 45 6.34 6.23 3.06
C LEU A 45 6.41 7.45 2.15
N GLU A 46 7.25 8.41 2.52
CA GLU A 46 7.41 9.70 1.83
C GLU A 46 8.80 9.77 1.18
N GLY A 47 8.98 10.63 0.17
CA GLY A 47 10.27 10.82 -0.50
C GLY A 47 10.57 9.84 -1.65
N PHE A 48 9.58 9.03 -2.04
CA PHE A 48 9.64 8.14 -3.21
C PHE A 48 8.50 8.46 -4.18
N ASP A 49 8.79 8.45 -5.48
CA ASP A 49 7.82 8.65 -6.55
C ASP A 49 7.19 7.31 -7.01
N GLU A 50 6.39 7.35 -8.08
CA GLU A 50 5.71 6.17 -8.64
C GLU A 50 6.64 5.12 -9.27
N THR A 51 7.91 5.47 -9.49
CA THR A 51 8.89 4.61 -10.20
C THR A 51 9.70 3.74 -9.26
N VAL A 52 9.55 3.93 -7.94
CA VAL A 52 10.23 3.12 -6.93
C VAL A 52 9.93 1.62 -7.10
N SER A 53 10.96 0.80 -6.93
CA SER A 53 10.84 -0.65 -7.07
C SER A 53 10.05 -1.28 -5.92
N PHE A 54 9.38 -2.40 -6.19
CA PHE A 54 8.70 -3.17 -5.15
C PHE A 54 9.64 -3.61 -4.02
N GLU A 55 10.88 -4.04 -4.35
CA GLU A 55 11.88 -4.45 -3.36
C GLU A 55 12.21 -3.31 -2.39
N THR A 56 12.31 -2.08 -2.90
CA THR A 56 12.51 -0.90 -2.05
C THR A 56 11.30 -0.66 -1.14
N LEU A 57 10.08 -0.74 -1.66
CA LEU A 57 8.86 -0.58 -0.86
C LEU A 57 8.73 -1.64 0.24
N GLU A 58 9.07 -2.89 -0.08
CA GLU A 58 8.99 -4.02 0.83
C GLU A 58 9.95 -3.85 2.02
N ASN A 59 11.17 -3.37 1.76
CA ASN A 59 12.22 -3.26 2.77
C ASN A 59 12.28 -1.88 3.46
N ALA A 60 11.45 -0.92 3.05
CA ALA A 60 11.43 0.41 3.65
C ALA A 60 10.92 0.41 5.10
N GLU A 61 11.32 1.43 5.86
CA GLU A 61 10.70 1.74 7.14
C GLU A 61 9.46 2.63 6.92
N TRP A 62 8.31 2.20 7.42
CA TRP A 62 7.03 2.89 7.22
C TRP A 62 6.58 3.61 8.51
N SER A 63 6.03 4.80 8.35
CA SER A 63 5.49 5.61 9.46
C SER A 63 4.00 5.37 9.66
N GLU A 64 3.51 5.40 10.89
CA GLU A 64 2.06 5.33 11.22
C GLU A 64 1.29 6.59 10.81
N LYS A 65 1.99 7.69 10.56
CA LYS A 65 1.40 8.96 10.14
C LYS A 65 2.21 9.57 9.01
N ARG A 66 1.54 10.26 8.08
CA ARG A 66 2.22 11.13 7.12
C ARG A 66 2.84 12.31 7.85
N LEU A 67 4.12 12.60 7.59
CA LEU A 67 4.86 13.64 8.31
C LEU A 67 4.87 14.96 7.55
N ASN A 68 4.97 14.92 6.21
CA ASN A 68 5.13 16.11 5.40
C ASN A 68 3.89 16.41 4.53
N VAL A 69 3.46 17.67 4.56
CA VAL A 69 2.32 18.15 3.75
C VAL A 69 2.71 18.22 2.28
N GLN A 70 3.97 18.55 1.98
CA GLN A 70 4.47 18.67 0.62
C GLN A 70 4.41 17.34 -0.14
N SER A 71 4.47 16.21 0.56
CA SER A 71 4.30 14.87 -0.02
C SER A 71 2.98 14.71 -0.76
N MET A 72 1.93 15.49 -0.44
CA MET A 72 0.67 15.43 -1.22
C MET A 72 0.85 15.87 -2.67
N VAL A 73 1.82 16.76 -2.93
CA VAL A 73 2.17 17.24 -4.28
C VAL A 73 3.28 16.38 -4.88
N ASP A 74 4.29 16.04 -4.09
CA ASP A 74 5.48 15.33 -4.58
C ASP A 74 5.19 13.84 -4.82
N GLY A 75 4.27 13.26 -4.04
CA GLY A 75 3.95 11.85 -4.02
C GLY A 75 4.28 11.21 -2.66
N TYR A 76 3.48 10.22 -2.28
CA TYR A 76 3.74 9.34 -1.16
C TYR A 76 3.09 7.98 -1.39
N TRP A 77 3.61 6.97 -0.70
CA TRP A 77 3.07 5.63 -0.70
C TRP A 77 2.30 5.35 0.59
N VAL A 78 1.25 4.56 0.46
CA VAL A 78 0.45 4.02 1.56
C VAL A 78 0.55 2.50 1.52
N ARG A 79 0.83 1.90 2.68
CA ARG A 79 0.85 0.45 2.86
C ARG A 79 -0.19 0.02 3.88
N PHE A 80 -0.91 -1.06 3.57
CA PHE A 80 -1.84 -1.69 4.50
C PHE A 80 -1.98 -3.17 4.26
N ALA A 81 -2.29 -3.90 5.34
CA ALA A 81 -2.55 -5.32 5.31
C ALA A 81 -4.06 -5.56 5.35
N VAL A 82 -4.53 -6.54 4.58
CA VAL A 82 -5.94 -6.88 4.45
C VAL A 82 -6.12 -8.38 4.62
N LYS A 83 -7.20 -8.78 5.31
CA LYS A 83 -7.68 -10.16 5.33
C LYS A 83 -9.10 -10.21 4.75
N ASN A 84 -9.29 -10.98 3.68
CA ASN A 84 -10.58 -11.11 3.03
C ASN A 84 -11.40 -12.26 3.65
N ASN A 85 -12.48 -11.97 4.39
CA ASN A 85 -13.39 -13.00 4.91
C ASN A 85 -14.60 -13.27 4.00
N LEU A 86 -14.63 -12.72 2.79
CA LEU A 86 -15.69 -12.96 1.80
C LEU A 86 -15.42 -14.23 0.99
N GLN A 87 -16.46 -14.76 0.35
CA GLN A 87 -16.36 -15.96 -0.50
C GLN A 87 -15.72 -15.68 -1.88
N THR A 88 -15.57 -14.42 -2.26
CA THR A 88 -14.98 -14.00 -3.54
C THR A 88 -13.58 -13.42 -3.33
N GLY A 89 -12.65 -13.78 -4.21
CA GLY A 89 -11.32 -13.17 -4.27
C GLY A 89 -11.25 -11.88 -5.11
N LYS A 90 -12.37 -11.46 -5.72
CA LYS A 90 -12.46 -10.23 -6.53
C LYS A 90 -12.89 -9.08 -5.64
N ILE A 91 -11.91 -8.29 -5.19
CA ILE A 91 -12.11 -7.19 -4.25
C ILE A 91 -11.90 -5.87 -4.97
N GLY A 92 -12.79 -4.91 -4.78
CA GLY A 92 -12.65 -3.56 -5.28
C GLY A 92 -11.94 -2.67 -4.27
N LEU A 93 -10.95 -1.90 -4.73
CA LEU A 93 -10.34 -0.81 -4.00
C LEU A 93 -10.70 0.51 -4.67
N SER A 94 -11.51 1.32 -4.00
CA SER A 94 -11.94 2.63 -4.45
C SER A 94 -11.15 3.71 -3.70
N HIS A 95 -10.81 4.78 -4.40
CA HIS A 95 -10.02 5.88 -3.85
C HIS A 95 -10.85 7.15 -3.86
N ASN A 96 -10.71 7.94 -2.79
CA ASN A 96 -11.17 9.31 -2.83
C ASN A 96 -10.35 10.10 -3.86
N PHE A 97 -10.98 11.14 -4.41
CA PHE A 97 -10.51 12.00 -5.48
C PHE A 97 -8.98 12.10 -5.60
N ASN A 98 -8.41 11.34 -6.55
CA ASN A 98 -6.99 11.28 -6.80
C ASN A 98 -6.74 11.05 -8.30
N TYR A 99 -5.73 11.74 -8.84
CA TYR A 99 -5.45 11.77 -10.27
C TYR A 99 -4.40 10.77 -10.70
N GLU A 100 -3.69 10.14 -9.78
CA GLU A 100 -2.53 9.33 -10.09
C GLU A 100 -2.46 8.10 -9.20
N LYS A 101 -2.22 6.94 -9.81
CA LYS A 101 -2.29 5.65 -9.13
C LYS A 101 -1.18 4.74 -9.61
N LYS A 102 -0.52 4.09 -8.66
CA LYS A 102 0.37 2.95 -8.87
C LYS A 102 0.14 2.00 -7.71
N ILE A 103 -0.16 0.74 -8.01
CA ILE A 103 -0.50 -0.25 -6.99
C ILE A 103 0.39 -1.48 -7.16
N PHE A 104 0.88 -1.98 -6.04
CA PHE A 104 1.39 -3.34 -5.91
C PHE A 104 0.55 -4.09 -4.89
N ILE A 105 0.28 -5.36 -5.15
CA ILE A 105 -0.26 -6.27 -4.15
C ILE A 105 0.71 -7.43 -3.97
N LYS A 106 0.90 -7.85 -2.72
CA LYS A 106 1.67 -9.05 -2.37
C LYS A 106 0.83 -9.98 -1.51
N ASN A 107 0.73 -11.22 -1.95
CA ASN A 107 0.06 -12.30 -1.25
C ASN A 107 0.74 -13.64 -1.62
N LEU A 108 0.18 -14.77 -1.21
CA LEU A 108 0.73 -16.10 -1.46
C LEU A 108 0.72 -16.50 -2.94
N LEU A 109 -0.07 -15.83 -3.78
CA LEU A 109 -0.03 -16.02 -5.24
C LEU A 109 1.15 -15.29 -5.89
N GLY A 110 1.84 -14.42 -5.14
CA GLY A 110 2.98 -13.65 -5.60
C GLY A 110 2.75 -12.15 -5.51
N ILE A 111 3.39 -11.42 -6.43
CA ILE A 111 3.32 -9.96 -6.52
C ILE A 111 2.60 -9.63 -7.82
N ASP A 112 1.48 -8.90 -7.72
CA ASP A 112 0.77 -8.34 -8.87
C ASP A 112 1.06 -6.82 -8.89
N GLU A 113 1.57 -6.33 -10.02
CA GLU A 113 1.86 -4.91 -10.28
C GLU A 113 0.84 -4.34 -11.26
N PHE A 114 0.22 -3.22 -10.88
CA PHE A 114 -0.69 -2.49 -11.74
C PHE A 114 0.08 -1.42 -12.51
N SER A 115 -0.29 -1.20 -13.78
CA SER A 115 0.31 -0.12 -14.57
C SER A 115 0.02 1.23 -13.92
N TYR A 116 1.00 2.14 -13.97
CA TYR A 116 0.78 3.51 -13.53
C TYR A 116 -0.36 4.13 -14.35
N TRP A 117 -1.29 4.78 -13.65
CA TRP A 117 -2.44 5.42 -14.23
C TRP A 117 -2.49 6.88 -13.79
N LYS A 118 -2.74 7.76 -14.75
CA LYS A 118 -2.94 9.18 -14.56
C LYS A 118 -4.21 9.62 -15.26
N LEU A 119 -5.08 10.32 -14.54
CA LEU A 119 -6.30 10.92 -15.10
C LEU A 119 -5.93 11.80 -16.29
N GLU A 120 -6.80 11.81 -17.32
CA GLU A 120 -6.63 12.54 -18.59
C GLU A 120 -5.57 11.97 -19.55
N PHE A 121 -4.55 11.25 -19.06
CA PHE A 121 -3.50 10.65 -19.89
C PHE A 121 -3.76 9.17 -20.19
N ASN A 122 -4.28 8.43 -19.22
CA ASN A 122 -4.60 7.01 -19.36
C ASN A 122 -6.10 6.81 -19.60
N LYS A 123 -6.47 5.65 -20.16
CA LYS A 123 -7.88 5.29 -20.38
C LYS A 123 -8.63 5.28 -19.05
N HIS A 124 -9.85 5.81 -19.06
CA HIS A 124 -10.70 5.79 -17.86
C HIS A 124 -11.14 4.36 -17.49
N ARG A 125 -11.26 3.43 -18.44
CA ARG A 125 -11.60 2.02 -18.16
C ARG A 125 -10.52 1.11 -18.73
N GLY A 126 -9.95 0.28 -17.88
CA GLY A 126 -9.03 -0.79 -18.22
C GLY A 126 -9.63 -2.17 -18.00
N LYS A 127 -8.76 -3.19 -18.04
CA LYS A 127 -9.14 -4.57 -17.70
C LYS A 127 -9.40 -4.75 -16.20
N ASP A 128 -8.72 -3.95 -15.41
CA ASP A 128 -8.52 -4.09 -13.96
C ASP A 128 -8.90 -2.82 -13.19
N HIS A 129 -9.39 -1.77 -13.86
CA HIS A 129 -9.75 -0.50 -13.22
C HIS A 129 -10.85 0.27 -13.96
N ILE A 130 -11.55 1.12 -13.21
CA ILE A 130 -12.47 2.16 -13.70
C ILE A 130 -12.14 3.46 -12.94
N GLY A 131 -11.59 4.44 -13.65
CA GLY A 131 -11.02 5.64 -13.07
C GLY A 131 -9.93 5.26 -12.06
N GLY A 132 -10.01 5.84 -10.87
CA GLY A 132 -9.15 5.48 -9.76
C GLY A 132 -9.56 4.21 -9.01
N ALA A 133 -10.64 3.51 -9.36
CA ALA A 133 -11.03 2.27 -8.67
C ALA A 133 -10.41 1.04 -9.33
N TYR A 134 -9.88 0.11 -8.53
CA TYR A 134 -9.14 -1.07 -9.00
C TYR A 134 -9.76 -2.38 -8.52
N GLN A 135 -9.75 -3.37 -9.41
CA GLN A 135 -10.06 -4.76 -9.10
C GLN A 135 -8.80 -5.49 -8.64
N LEU A 136 -8.77 -5.89 -7.37
CA LEU A 136 -7.69 -6.64 -6.75
C LEU A 136 -8.04 -8.13 -6.66
N LYS A 137 -7.02 -8.98 -6.75
CA LYS A 137 -7.11 -10.41 -6.43
C LYS A 137 -6.64 -10.64 -5.00
N ILE A 138 -7.58 -10.72 -4.07
CA ILE A 138 -7.29 -10.93 -2.64
C ILE A 138 -7.89 -12.26 -2.23
N PRO A 139 -7.10 -13.33 -2.08
CA PRO A 139 -7.62 -14.65 -1.73
C PRO A 139 -8.37 -14.66 -0.40
N THR A 140 -9.42 -15.49 -0.32
CA THR A 140 -10.21 -15.65 0.90
C THR A 140 -9.36 -16.22 2.03
N ASN A 141 -9.55 -15.68 3.24
CA ASN A 141 -8.87 -16.01 4.48
C ASN A 141 -7.34 -15.84 4.49
N GLU A 142 -6.82 -15.05 3.53
CA GLU A 142 -5.39 -14.82 3.38
C GLU A 142 -5.01 -13.37 3.71
N LEU A 143 -3.80 -13.19 4.23
CA LEU A 143 -3.19 -11.88 4.42
C LEU A 143 -2.64 -11.37 3.10
N THR A 144 -3.11 -10.21 2.65
CA THR A 144 -2.59 -9.51 1.46
C THR A 144 -2.06 -8.14 1.87
N PHE A 145 -0.87 -7.79 1.42
CA PHE A 145 -0.30 -6.45 1.57
C PHE A 145 -0.55 -5.64 0.30
N ILE A 146 -1.03 -4.42 0.47
CA ILE A 146 -1.30 -3.48 -0.61
C ILE A 146 -0.38 -2.28 -0.42
N TYR A 147 0.25 -1.85 -1.51
CA TYR A 147 1.10 -0.67 -1.61
C TYR A 147 0.49 0.21 -2.68
N ASP A 148 0.09 1.42 -2.30
CA ASP A 148 -0.64 2.32 -3.18
C ASP A 148 -0.03 3.72 -3.18
N PHE A 149 0.25 4.23 -4.36
CA PHE A 149 0.82 5.55 -4.58
C PHE A 149 -0.27 6.62 -4.67
N PHE A 150 -0.01 7.73 -3.98
CA PHE A 150 -0.85 8.91 -3.96
C PHE A 150 -0.03 10.12 -4.35
N ARG A 151 -0.51 10.83 -5.39
CA ARG A 151 -0.07 12.18 -5.72
C ARG A 151 -1.28 13.00 -6.14
N ASN A 152 -1.33 14.26 -5.72
CA ASN A 152 -2.31 15.22 -6.20
C ASN A 152 -1.60 16.52 -6.56
N ASN A 153 -1.36 16.70 -7.85
CA ASN A 153 -0.69 17.87 -8.38
C ASN A 153 -1.53 18.48 -9.53
N PRO A 154 -2.13 19.67 -9.35
CA PRO A 154 -2.02 20.53 -8.16
C PRO A 154 -2.78 19.97 -6.95
N ALA A 155 -2.31 20.26 -5.74
CA ALA A 155 -2.98 19.81 -4.51
C ALA A 155 -4.43 20.31 -4.43
N ASP A 156 -5.35 19.39 -4.13
CA ASP A 156 -6.76 19.69 -3.94
C ASP A 156 -7.04 20.37 -2.59
N ARG A 157 -7.28 21.67 -2.63
CA ARG A 157 -7.50 22.48 -1.41
C ARG A 157 -8.80 22.16 -0.67
N PHE A 158 -9.71 21.37 -1.25
CA PHE A 158 -11.01 21.05 -0.66
C PHE A 158 -11.01 19.78 0.19
N ASN A 159 -9.97 18.95 0.08
CA ASN A 159 -9.82 17.74 0.90
C ASN A 159 -8.98 18.00 2.15
N SER A 160 -9.41 17.44 3.30
CA SER A 160 -8.58 17.47 4.50
C SER A 160 -7.34 16.59 4.30
N LYS A 161 -6.25 16.93 4.99
CA LYS A 161 -4.98 16.18 5.00
C LYS A 161 -5.18 14.67 5.18
N ASP A 162 -6.13 14.27 6.02
CA ASP A 162 -6.40 12.87 6.37
C ASP A 162 -7.38 12.18 5.40
N ASN A 163 -7.98 12.93 4.47
CA ASN A 163 -8.92 12.41 3.47
C ASN A 163 -8.29 12.14 2.10
N TYR A 164 -7.06 12.62 1.85
CA TYR A 164 -6.36 12.44 0.58
C TYR A 164 -6.06 10.98 0.22
N HIS A 165 -5.78 10.16 1.25
CA HIS A 165 -5.54 8.73 1.13
C HIS A 165 -6.75 7.90 1.57
N ARG A 166 -7.94 8.52 1.65
CA ARG A 166 -9.14 7.78 1.99
C ARG A 166 -9.41 6.75 0.89
N MET A 167 -9.45 5.49 1.31
CA MET A 167 -9.78 4.35 0.46
C MET A 167 -11.02 3.65 1.00
N MET A 168 -11.75 3.01 0.10
CA MET A 168 -12.84 2.10 0.44
C MET A 168 -12.58 0.75 -0.19
N ILE A 169 -12.91 -0.32 0.51
CA ILE A 169 -12.68 -1.69 0.05
C ILE A 169 -13.94 -2.54 0.26
N GLY A 170 -14.21 -3.43 -0.69
CA GLY A 170 -15.43 -4.25 -0.75
C GLY A 170 -15.40 -5.18 -1.95
N THR A 171 -16.51 -5.76 -2.38
CA THR A 171 -16.52 -6.52 -3.65
C THR A 171 -16.33 -5.61 -4.85
N TRP A 172 -15.76 -6.15 -5.93
CA TRP A 172 -15.63 -5.45 -7.22
C TRP A 172 -16.89 -5.57 -8.07
#